data_AF-A0A6L9Z462-F1
#
_entry.id   AF-A0A6L9Z462-F1
#
_cell.length_a   1.000
_cell.length_b   1.000
_cell.length_c   1.000
_cell.angle_alpha   90.00
_cell.angle_beta   90.00
_cell.angle_gamma   90.00
#
_symmetry.space_group_name_H-M   'P 1'
#
loop_
_entity.id
_entity.type
_entity.pdbx_description
1 polymer ?
#
loop_
_entity_poly.entity_id
_entity_poly.type
_entity_poly.pdbx_seq_one_letter_code
_entity_poly.pdbx_strand_id
1 'polypeptide(L)' 'RVAVIPGTAFGIEDGCYLRLAYGALQKETVAEGIERFVAGLKEILQKV' A
#
# COMPACT_ATOMS: atom_id res chain seq x y z
N ARG A 1 -8.92 -5.87 0.26
CA ARG A 1 -7.73 -6.02 1.14
C ARG A 1 -6.49 -6.12 0.25
N VAL A 2 -5.36 -5.57 0.69
CA VAL A 2 -4.10 -5.51 -0.09
C VAL A 2 -2.94 -5.75 0.86
N ALA A 3 -1.97 -6.56 0.46
CA ALA A 3 -0.74 -6.77 1.22
C ALA A 3 0.30 -5.69 0.86
N VAL A 4 0.98 -5.17 1.87
CA VAL A 4 2.05 -4.16 1.75
C VAL A 4 3.21 -4.53 2.66
N ILE A 5 4.40 -4.01 2.37
CA ILE A 5 5.58 -4.22 3.21
C ILE A 5 5.88 -2.92 3.96
N PRO A 6 6.04 -2.93 5.30
CA PRO A 6 6.36 -1.71 6.05
C PRO A 6 7.77 -1.21 5.74
N GLY A 7 7.98 0.10 5.82
CA GLY A 7 9.29 0.74 5.62
C GLY A 7 10.38 0.24 6.58
N THR A 8 10.00 -0.19 7.79
CA THR A 8 10.92 -0.77 8.77
C THR A 8 11.61 -2.04 8.27
N ALA A 9 10.98 -2.80 7.35
CA ALA A 9 11.63 -3.93 6.69
C ALA A 9 12.82 -3.52 5.78
N PHE A 10 12.96 -2.22 5.51
CA PHE A 10 14.04 -1.61 4.72
C PHE A 10 14.89 -0.64 5.54
N GLY A 11 14.81 -0.68 6.88
CA GLY A 11 15.58 0.19 7.77
C GLY A 11 15.10 1.65 7.81
N ILE A 12 13.87 1.92 7.34
CA ILE A 12 13.24 3.24 7.51
C ILE A 12 12.51 3.23 8.85
N GLU A 13 13.12 3.86 9.85
CA GLU A 13 12.59 3.93 11.22
C GLU A 13 11.76 5.20 11.48
N ASP A 14 12.04 6.28 10.74
CA ASP A 14 11.37 7.57 10.92
C ASP A 14 10.29 7.79 9.87
N GLY A 15 9.03 7.94 10.32
CA GLY A 15 7.86 8.21 9.47
C GLY A 15 7.06 6.95 9.08
N CYS A 16 5.97 7.15 8.33
CA CYS A 16 5.09 6.06 7.90
C CYS A 16 5.25 5.76 6.41
N TYR A 17 5.92 4.65 6.10
CA TYR A 17 6.21 4.23 4.73
C TYR A 17 5.72 2.82 4.46
N LEU A 18 5.16 2.61 3.27
CA LEU A 18 4.67 1.33 2.79
C LEU A 18 5.22 1.07 1.38
N ARG A 19 5.83 -0.10 1.15
CA ARG A 19 6.28 -0.55 -0.18
C ARG A 19 5.22 -1.43 -0.83
N LEU A 20 4.89 -1.11 -2.07
CA LEU A 20 4.02 -1.90 -2.96
C LEU A 20 4.88 -2.64 -3.98
N ALA A 21 4.81 -3.97 -4.00
CA ALA A 21 5.49 -4.80 -5.00
C ALA A 21 4.48 -5.27 -6.05
N TYR A 22 4.49 -4.65 -7.23
CA TYR A 22 3.51 -4.90 -8.29
C TYR A 22 4.13 -5.39 -9.62
N GLY A 23 5.46 -5.42 -9.73
CA GLY A 23 6.16 -5.76 -10.98
C GLY A 23 5.93 -7.18 -11.48
N ALA A 24 5.47 -8.10 -10.63
CA ALA A 24 5.19 -9.50 -10.97
C ALA A 24 3.70 -9.77 -11.29
N LEU A 25 2.83 -8.75 -11.21
CA LEU A 25 1.38 -8.91 -11.36
C LEU A 25 0.91 -8.45 -12.74
N GLN A 26 -0.22 -9.00 -13.19
CA GLN A 26 -0.92 -8.53 -14.38
C GLN A 26 -1.44 -7.11 -14.15
N LYS A 27 -1.49 -6.28 -15.21
CA LYS A 27 -1.87 -4.86 -15.11
C LYS A 27 -3.23 -4.67 -14.45
N GLU A 28 -4.17 -5.54 -14.77
CA GLU A 28 -5.55 -5.53 -14.27
C GLU A 28 -5.57 -5.81 -12.75
N THR A 29 -4.78 -6.78 -12.30
CA THR A 29 -4.61 -7.08 -10.86
C THR A 29 -3.94 -5.93 -10.11
N VAL A 30 -2.97 -5.25 -10.74
CA VAL A 30 -2.33 -4.07 -10.15
C VAL A 30 -3.34 -2.94 -9.98
N ALA A 31 -4.13 -2.64 -11.02
CA ALA A 31 -5.15 -1.59 -10.96
C ALA A 31 -6.14 -1.83 -9.83
N GLU A 32 -6.72 -3.04 -9.76
CA GLU A 32 -7.64 -3.43 -8.69
C GLU A 32 -6.99 -3.35 -7.30
N GLY A 33 -5.73 -3.81 -7.19
CA GLY A 33 -4.97 -3.74 -5.95
C GLY A 33 -4.74 -2.30 -5.47
N ILE A 34 -4.35 -1.40 -6.37
CA ILE A 34 -4.13 0.01 -6.05
C ILE A 34 -5.44 0.71 -5.65
N GLU A 35 -6.54 0.45 -6.33
CA GLU A 35 -7.86 1.00 -5.96
C GLU A 35 -8.25 0.61 -4.52
N ARG A 36 -8.13 -0.67 -4.19
CA ARG A 36 -8.39 -1.19 -2.84
C ARG A 36 -7.48 -0.55 -1.79
N PHE A 37 -6.21 -0.31 -2.13
CA PHE A 37 -5.25 0.34 -1.24
C PHE A 37 -5.62 1.79 -0.97
N VAL A 38 -5.91 2.56 -2.02
CA VAL A 38 -6.31 3.98 -1.90
C VAL A 38 -7.61 4.12 -1.12
N ALA A 39 -8.61 3.28 -1.37
CA ALA A 39 -9.87 3.29 -0.63
C ALA A 39 -9.63 3.07 0.87
N GLY A 40 -8.82 2.07 1.25
CA GLY A 40 -8.48 1.83 2.64
C GLY A 40 -7.72 2.99 3.30
N LEU A 41 -6.78 3.61 2.59
CA LEU A 41 -6.08 4.80 3.10
C LEU A 41 -7.05 5.97 3.33
N LYS A 42 -7.98 6.21 2.41
CA LYS A 42 -9.01 7.25 2.58
C LYS A 42 -9.84 6.98 3.84
N GLU A 43 -10.28 5.76 4.07
CA GLU A 43 -11.05 5.42 5.29
C GLU A 43 -10.27 5.64 6.59
N ILE A 44 -8.95 5.36 6.59
CA ILE A 44 -8.08 5.55 7.75
C ILE A 44 -7.80 7.04 7.98
N LEU A 45 -7.49 7.78 6.92
CA LEU A 45 -7.03 9.18 7.00
C LEU A 45 -8.18 10.20 7.05
N GLN A 46 -9.37 9.86 6.57
CA GLN A 46 -10.57 10.71 6.70
C GLN A 46 -11.24 10.61 8.06
N LYS A 47 -10.86 9.63 8.90
CA LYS A 47 -11.24 9.58 10.31
C LYS A 47 -10.20 10.34 11.14
N VAL A 48 -10.22 11.67 11.02
CA VAL A 48 -9.56 12.59 11.96
C VAL A 48 -10.50 13.76 12.23
#